data_AF-A0A093ITR9-F1
#
_entry.id   AF-A0A093ITR9-F1
#
_cell.length_a   1.000
_cell.length_b   1.000
_cell.length_c   1.000
_cell.angle_alpha   90.00
_cell.angle_beta   90.00
_cell.angle_gamma   90.00
#
_symmetry.space_group_name_H-M   'P 1'
#
loop_
_entity.id
_entity.type
_entity.pdbx_description
1 polymer ?
#
loop_
_entity_poly.entity_id
_entity_poly.type
_entity_poly.pdbx_seq_one_letter_code
_entity_poly.pdbx_strand_id
1 'polypeptide(L)'
;EAVGPEGPVVVKVPFAITDLNNWRQAERNYRDNPEKTARAFEMLIKTQDPDWSDLDAVRGEVFDSTDMDMIKRAIRNHVQGQMFTVVLQGAVEDHFPLDKPAWDPNIPASRARLERYQQLILFGIRAAIPKAINWSKLYEIKQDRKENPTDF
;
A
#
# COMPACT_ATOMS: atom_id res chain seq x y z
N GLU A 1 -22.75 -15.22 -2.98
CA GLU A 1 -22.01 -16.42 -3.44
C GLU A 1 -22.80 -17.05 -4.58
N ALA A 2 -22.28 -17.00 -5.80
CA ALA A 2 -22.87 -17.69 -6.94
C ALA A 2 -22.02 -18.95 -7.18
N VAL A 3 -22.61 -20.12 -6.98
CA VAL A 3 -21.90 -21.40 -7.10
C VAL A 3 -21.96 -21.84 -8.56
N GLY A 4 -20.81 -21.78 -9.25
CA GLY A 4 -20.63 -22.40 -10.56
C GLY A 4 -20.18 -23.86 -10.41
N PRO A 5 -20.12 -24.62 -11.51
CA PRO A 5 -19.81 -26.06 -11.49
C PRO A 5 -18.41 -26.42 -10.98
N GLU A 6 -17.52 -25.46 -10.72
CA GLU A 6 -16.14 -25.68 -10.26
C GLU A 6 -15.81 -25.12 -8.87
N GLY A 7 -16.82 -24.67 -8.10
CA GLY A 7 -16.65 -24.12 -6.75
C GLY A 7 -17.04 -22.64 -6.63
N PRO A 8 -16.69 -21.97 -5.51
CA PRO A 8 -17.05 -20.58 -5.29
C PRO A 8 -16.35 -19.69 -6.33
N VAL A 9 -17.13 -19.00 -7.16
CA VAL A 9 -16.62 -18.03 -8.13
C VAL A 9 -16.58 -16.66 -7.46
N VAL A 10 -15.44 -15.98 -7.51
CA VAL A 10 -15.32 -14.60 -7.05
C VAL A 10 -16.05 -13.70 -8.06
N VAL A 11 -17.21 -13.17 -7.65
CA VAL A 11 -17.96 -12.20 -8.46
C VAL A 11 -17.39 -10.81 -8.19
N LYS A 12 -16.84 -10.18 -9.24
CA LYS A 12 -16.30 -8.82 -9.15
C LYS A 12 -17.41 -7.81 -8.88
N VAL A 13 -17.28 -7.05 -7.80
CA VAL A 13 -18.11 -5.88 -7.53
C VAL A 13 -17.34 -4.64 -8.01
N PRO A 14 -17.89 -3.82 -8.91
CA PRO A 14 -17.26 -2.58 -9.32
C PRO A 14 -17.13 -1.60 -8.15
N PHE A 15 -16.06 -0.81 -8.18
CA PHE A 15 -15.88 0.33 -7.28
C PHE A 15 -17.08 1.27 -7.31
N ALA A 16 -17.64 1.59 -6.14
CA ALA A 16 -18.62 2.67 -6.07
C ALA A 16 -17.91 4.02 -6.17
N ILE A 17 -18.48 4.95 -6.95
CA ILE A 17 -17.98 6.33 -7.09
C ILE A 17 -17.90 7.03 -5.72
N THR A 18 -18.77 6.65 -4.79
CA THR A 18 -18.75 7.12 -3.39
C THR A 18 -17.49 6.70 -2.65
N ASP A 19 -16.98 5.49 -2.90
CA ASP A 19 -15.76 5.01 -2.27
C ASP A 19 -14.55 5.80 -2.77
N LEU A 20 -14.48 6.05 -4.08
CA LEU A 20 -13.44 6.89 -4.69
C LEU A 20 -13.47 8.34 -4.19
N ASN A 21 -14.66 8.91 -3.99
CA ASN A 21 -14.79 10.28 -3.45
C ASN A 21 -14.37 10.38 -1.98
N ASN A 22 -14.73 9.39 -1.16
CA ASN A 22 -14.27 9.30 0.23
C ASN A 22 -12.74 9.13 0.29
N TRP A 23 -12.19 8.36 -0.65
CA TRP A 23 -10.74 8.15 -0.82
C TRP A 23 -10.00 9.44 -1.21
N ARG A 24 -10.43 10.12 -2.28
CA ARG A 24 -9.89 11.43 -2.69
C ARG A 24 -9.91 12.47 -1.57
N GLN A 25 -10.92 12.43 -0.68
CA GLN A 25 -11.01 13.36 0.44
C GLN A 25 -10.02 12.99 1.57
N ALA A 26 -9.72 11.70 1.78
CA ALA A 26 -8.69 11.25 2.71
C ALA A 26 -7.27 11.60 2.25
N GLU A 27 -7.05 11.64 0.94
CA GLU A 27 -5.78 11.85 0.25
C GLU A 27 -5.33 13.27 0.10
N ARG A 28 -6.19 14.27 0.37
CA ARG A 28 -5.93 15.65 -0.05
C ARG A 28 -4.59 16.22 0.39
N ASN A 29 -3.86 15.57 1.29
CA ASN A 29 -2.42 15.71 1.40
C ASN A 29 -1.74 14.38 1.81
N TYR A 30 -1.56 13.42 0.88
CA TYR A 30 -0.76 12.21 1.13
C TYR A 30 0.59 12.56 1.77
N ARG A 31 1.25 13.61 1.25
CA ARG A 31 2.52 14.12 1.76
C ARG A 31 2.51 14.57 3.22
N ASP A 32 1.39 15.09 3.69
CA ASP A 32 1.26 15.57 5.07
C ASP A 32 0.97 14.43 6.05
N ASN A 33 0.28 13.38 5.58
CA ASN A 33 -0.10 12.27 6.44
C ASN A 33 -0.13 10.92 5.67
N PRO A 34 1.04 10.29 5.47
CA PRO A 34 1.14 9.00 4.78
C PRO A 34 0.42 7.89 5.54
N GLU A 35 0.39 7.96 6.87
CA GLU A 35 -0.25 6.97 7.72
C GLU A 35 -1.78 6.99 7.57
N LYS A 36 -2.39 8.18 7.45
CA LYS A 36 -3.83 8.30 7.16
C LYS A 36 -4.16 7.69 5.79
N THR A 37 -3.33 7.97 4.78
CA THR A 37 -3.49 7.41 3.43
C THR A 37 -3.33 5.89 3.43
N ALA A 38 -2.34 5.37 4.16
CA ALA A 38 -2.13 3.93 4.34
C ALA A 38 -3.32 3.24 5.02
N ARG A 39 -3.92 3.85 6.06
CA ARG A 39 -5.13 3.31 6.71
C ARG A 39 -6.34 3.30 5.77
N ALA A 40 -6.50 4.34 4.97
CA ALA A 40 -7.55 4.36 3.95
C ALA A 40 -7.33 3.25 2.91
N PHE A 41 -6.08 2.96 2.55
CA PHE A 41 -5.74 1.92 1.57
C PHE A 41 -5.93 0.53 2.16
N GLU A 42 -5.60 0.35 3.43
CA GLU A 42 -5.87 -0.89 4.15
C GLU A 42 -7.38 -1.17 4.24
N MET A 43 -8.20 -0.13 4.47
CA MET A 43 -9.66 -0.25 4.43
C MET A 43 -10.19 -0.61 3.04
N LEU A 44 -9.61 -0.01 2.00
CA LEU A 44 -9.89 -0.32 0.59
C LEU A 44 -9.70 -1.82 0.32
N ILE A 45 -8.54 -2.36 0.70
CA ILE A 45 -8.22 -3.77 0.53
C ILE A 45 -9.25 -4.66 1.25
N LYS A 46 -9.57 -4.33 2.50
CA LYS A 46 -10.48 -5.13 3.33
C LYS A 46 -11.93 -5.11 2.85
N THR A 47 -12.39 -4.00 2.29
CA THR A 47 -13.81 -3.81 1.95
C THR A 47 -14.13 -4.14 0.50
N GLN A 48 -13.21 -3.87 -0.41
CA GLN A 48 -13.44 -3.98 -1.86
C GLN A 48 -12.62 -5.10 -2.51
N ASP A 49 -11.61 -5.62 -1.82
CA ASP A 49 -10.68 -6.64 -2.34
C ASP A 49 -10.21 -6.36 -3.79
N PRO A 50 -9.59 -5.18 -4.01
CA PRO A 50 -9.33 -4.66 -5.35
C PRO A 50 -8.34 -5.55 -6.11
N ASP A 51 -8.62 -5.78 -7.40
CA ASP A 51 -7.67 -6.44 -8.30
C ASP A 51 -6.57 -5.47 -8.77
N TRP A 52 -5.61 -5.98 -9.56
CA TRP A 52 -4.51 -5.14 -10.06
C TRP A 52 -5.01 -3.93 -10.86
N SER A 53 -6.06 -4.08 -11.68
CA SER A 53 -6.59 -2.99 -12.52
C SER A 53 -7.28 -1.94 -11.67
N ASP A 54 -7.99 -2.36 -10.62
CA ASP A 54 -8.61 -1.45 -9.67
C ASP A 54 -7.54 -0.64 -8.92
N LEU A 55 -6.45 -1.29 -8.49
CA LEU A 55 -5.31 -0.63 -7.85
C LEU A 55 -4.56 0.31 -8.80
N ASP A 56 -4.48 -0.02 -10.09
CA ASP A 56 -3.88 0.86 -11.10
C ASP A 56 -4.72 2.13 -11.34
N ALA A 57 -6.05 1.99 -11.37
CA ALA A 57 -6.96 3.13 -11.45
C ALA A 57 -6.83 4.04 -10.21
N VAL A 58 -6.81 3.44 -9.01
CA VAL A 58 -6.57 4.17 -7.77
C VAL A 58 -5.22 4.87 -7.82
N ARG A 59 -4.16 4.20 -8.26
CA ARG A 59 -2.84 4.82 -8.41
C ARG A 59 -2.89 6.10 -9.25
N GLY A 60 -3.52 6.07 -10.41
CA GLY A 60 -3.55 7.19 -11.36
C GLY A 60 -4.34 8.41 -10.88
N GLU A 61 -5.29 8.22 -9.97
CA GLU A 61 -6.14 9.28 -9.44
C GLU A 61 -5.56 10.01 -8.23
N VAL A 62 -4.60 9.38 -7.55
CA VAL A 62 -4.29 9.67 -6.15
C VAL A 62 -2.88 10.19 -5.96
N PHE A 63 -1.93 9.54 -6.60
CA PHE A 63 -0.51 9.83 -6.44
C PHE A 63 -0.02 10.57 -7.67
N ASP A 64 0.67 11.70 -7.45
CA ASP A 64 1.41 12.32 -8.54
C ASP A 64 2.59 11.43 -8.98
N SER A 65 3.23 11.78 -10.10
CA SER A 65 4.36 11.01 -10.62
C SER A 65 5.51 10.88 -9.62
N THR A 66 5.75 11.91 -8.81
CA THR A 66 6.84 11.95 -7.84
C THR A 66 6.54 11.04 -6.64
N ASP A 67 5.33 11.11 -6.09
CA ASP A 67 4.86 10.23 -5.03
C ASP A 67 4.95 8.77 -5.48
N MET A 68 4.54 8.49 -6.71
CA MET A 68 4.61 7.16 -7.27
C MET A 68 6.03 6.64 -7.44
N ASP A 69 6.98 7.48 -7.87
CA ASP A 69 8.37 7.06 -8.00
C ASP A 69 8.99 6.74 -6.63
N MET A 70 8.61 7.49 -5.59
CA MET A 70 9.03 7.21 -4.22
C MET A 70 8.43 5.89 -3.68
N ILE A 71 7.13 5.66 -3.93
CA ILE A 71 6.42 4.41 -3.60
C ILE A 71 7.08 3.22 -4.28
N LYS A 72 7.29 3.30 -5.60
CA LYS A 72 7.95 2.23 -6.37
C LYS A 72 9.36 1.95 -5.83
N ARG A 73 10.14 2.99 -5.53
CA ARG A 73 11.49 2.82 -4.98
C ARG A 73 11.48 2.16 -3.61
N ALA A 74 10.60 2.57 -2.71
CA ALA A 74 10.45 1.97 -1.40
C ALA A 74 10.11 0.47 -1.50
N ILE A 75 9.14 0.12 -2.35
CA ILE A 75 8.72 -1.26 -2.58
C ILE A 75 9.87 -2.10 -3.15
N ARG A 76 10.55 -1.61 -4.20
CA ARG A 76 11.67 -2.34 -4.82
C ARG A 76 12.78 -2.63 -3.82
N ASN A 77 13.18 -1.63 -3.02
CA ASN A 77 14.19 -1.81 -1.99
C ASN A 77 13.76 -2.87 -0.95
N HIS A 78 12.48 -2.87 -0.56
CA HIS A 78 11.94 -3.84 0.38
C HIS A 78 11.91 -5.27 -0.18
N VAL A 79 11.46 -5.45 -1.43
CA VAL A 79 11.44 -6.75 -2.10
C VAL A 79 12.86 -7.28 -2.27
N GLN A 80 13.79 -6.45 -2.75
CA GLN A 80 15.20 -6.82 -2.87
C GLN A 80 15.80 -7.23 -1.51
N GLY A 81 15.53 -6.47 -0.45
CA GLY A 81 15.94 -6.82 0.91
C GLY A 81 15.45 -8.21 1.35
N GLN A 82 14.19 -8.55 1.06
CA GLN A 82 13.63 -9.87 1.36
C GLN A 82 14.20 -11.01 0.49
N MET A 83 14.70 -10.69 -0.71
CA MET A 83 15.39 -11.66 -1.55
C MET A 83 16.78 -11.98 -1.01
N PHE A 84 17.50 -10.99 -0.49
CA PHE A 84 18.79 -11.21 0.17
C PHE A 84 18.68 -12.11 1.40
N THR A 85 17.53 -12.12 2.09
CA THR A 85 17.26 -12.99 3.25
C THR A 85 16.60 -14.31 2.88
N VAL A 86 16.48 -14.64 1.58
CA VAL A 86 15.87 -15.88 1.05
C VAL A 86 14.37 -16.04 1.42
N VAL A 87 13.71 -14.97 1.87
CA VAL A 87 12.28 -14.95 2.17
C VAL A 87 11.45 -14.90 0.88
N LEU A 88 11.95 -14.20 -0.14
CA LEU A 88 11.35 -14.14 -1.47
C LEU A 88 12.31 -14.74 -2.52
N GLN A 89 11.74 -15.40 -3.52
CA GLN A 89 12.47 -15.98 -4.67
C GLN A 89 11.90 -15.43 -5.98
N GLY A 90 12.75 -15.33 -7.01
CA GLY A 90 12.38 -14.83 -8.33
C GLY A 90 12.99 -13.46 -8.64
N ALA A 91 12.35 -12.71 -9.53
CA ALA A 91 12.65 -11.31 -9.83
C ALA A 91 11.68 -10.38 -9.08
N VAL A 92 12.09 -9.12 -8.90
CA VAL A 92 11.23 -8.09 -8.25
C VAL A 92 9.89 -7.95 -9.00
N GLU A 93 9.91 -8.06 -10.32
CA GLU A 93 8.73 -7.96 -11.18
C GLU A 93 7.76 -9.14 -11.02
N ASP A 94 8.19 -10.28 -10.46
CA ASP A 94 7.29 -11.41 -10.13
C ASP A 94 6.40 -11.08 -8.90
N HIS A 95 6.79 -10.09 -8.11
CA HIS A 95 6.08 -9.66 -6.90
C HIS A 95 5.43 -8.29 -7.04
N PHE A 96 6.05 -7.39 -7.79
CA PHE A 96 5.59 -6.02 -8.01
C PHE A 96 5.63 -5.66 -9.50
N PRO A 97 4.77 -6.26 -10.34
CA PRO A 97 4.70 -5.95 -11.76
C PRO A 97 4.18 -4.52 -11.98
N LEU A 98 4.84 -3.80 -12.89
CA LEU A 98 4.40 -2.47 -13.33
C LEU A 98 3.31 -2.51 -14.41
N ASP A 99 3.30 -3.58 -15.21
CA ASP A 99 2.30 -3.84 -16.24
C ASP A 99 1.23 -4.82 -15.73
N LYS A 100 0.07 -4.83 -16.38
CA LYS A 100 -1.06 -5.68 -15.99
C LYS A 100 -0.65 -7.17 -16.01
N PRO A 101 -0.65 -7.87 -14.86
CA PRO A 101 -0.34 -9.29 -14.82
C PRO A 101 -1.56 -10.12 -15.22
N ALA A 102 -1.30 -11.33 -15.74
CA ALA A 102 -2.33 -12.33 -16.02
C ALA A 102 -2.77 -13.09 -14.74
N TRP A 103 -3.06 -12.36 -13.65
CA TRP A 103 -3.53 -12.96 -12.40
C TRP A 103 -5.04 -13.16 -12.46
N ASP A 104 -5.47 -14.42 -12.36
CA ASP A 104 -6.88 -14.78 -12.20
C ASP A 104 -7.22 -14.87 -10.69
N PRO A 105 -8.11 -14.01 -10.16
CA PRO A 105 -8.50 -14.04 -8.75
C PRO A 105 -9.08 -15.38 -8.28
N ASN A 106 -9.62 -16.21 -9.18
CA ASN A 106 -10.17 -17.52 -8.85
C ASN A 106 -9.10 -18.61 -8.72
N ILE A 107 -7.86 -18.35 -9.14
CA ILE A 107 -6.74 -19.27 -8.99
C ILE A 107 -6.01 -18.96 -7.67
N PRO A 108 -5.90 -19.91 -6.72
CA PRO A 108 -5.28 -19.66 -5.42
C PRO A 108 -3.86 -19.06 -5.47
N ALA A 109 -3.03 -19.52 -6.42
CA ALA A 109 -1.68 -18.99 -6.60
C ALA A 109 -1.68 -17.52 -7.08
N SER A 110 -2.61 -17.16 -7.97
CA SER A 110 -2.78 -15.79 -8.46
C SER A 110 -3.38 -14.88 -7.39
N ARG A 111 -4.29 -15.40 -6.56
CA ARG A 111 -4.85 -14.72 -5.39
C ARG A 111 -3.76 -14.36 -4.37
N ALA A 112 -2.87 -15.30 -4.05
CA ALA A 112 -1.74 -15.04 -3.16
C ALA A 112 -0.77 -13.98 -3.72
N ARG A 113 -0.59 -13.92 -5.05
CA ARG A 113 0.22 -12.87 -5.70
C ARG A 113 -0.47 -11.52 -5.61
N LEU A 114 -1.78 -11.45 -5.82
CA LEU A 114 -2.57 -10.23 -5.68
C LEU A 114 -2.55 -9.70 -4.24
N GLU A 115 -2.72 -10.57 -3.24
CA GLU A 115 -2.63 -10.19 -1.82
C GLU A 115 -1.24 -9.63 -1.49
N ARG A 116 -0.18 -10.29 -1.97
CA ARG A 116 1.19 -9.79 -1.80
C ARG A 116 1.37 -8.41 -2.45
N TYR A 117 0.84 -8.23 -3.65
CA TYR A 117 0.89 -6.96 -4.36
C TYR A 117 0.19 -5.84 -3.59
N GLN A 118 -1.01 -6.09 -3.08
CA GLN A 118 -1.76 -5.18 -2.20
C GLN A 118 -0.92 -4.79 -0.96
N GLN A 119 -0.28 -5.75 -0.29
CA GLN A 119 0.57 -5.48 0.87
C GLN A 119 1.84 -4.68 0.52
N LEU A 120 2.44 -4.94 -0.65
CA LEU A 120 3.58 -4.17 -1.12
C LEU A 120 3.21 -2.71 -1.40
N ILE A 121 2.08 -2.45 -2.06
CA ILE A 121 1.58 -1.07 -2.26
C ILE A 121 1.37 -0.38 -0.91
N LEU A 122 0.70 -1.05 0.04
CA LEU A 122 0.47 -0.51 1.39
C LEU A 122 1.78 -0.17 2.12
N PHE A 123 2.78 -1.05 2.02
CA PHE A 123 4.13 -0.78 2.53
C PHE A 123 4.74 0.45 1.86
N GLY A 124 4.67 0.53 0.52
CA GLY A 124 5.19 1.65 -0.25
C GLY A 124 4.60 2.98 0.18
N ILE A 125 3.28 3.08 0.34
CA ILE A 125 2.59 4.28 0.83
C ILE A 125 3.11 4.70 2.21
N ARG A 126 3.37 3.75 3.12
CA ARG A 126 3.91 4.05 4.46
C ARG A 126 5.38 4.49 4.43
N ALA A 127 6.17 3.94 3.51
CA ALA A 127 7.63 4.05 3.51
C ALA A 127 8.18 5.10 2.53
N ALA A 128 7.39 5.52 1.55
CA ALA A 128 7.83 6.41 0.48
C ALA A 128 8.02 7.86 0.92
N ILE A 129 7.28 8.30 1.93
CA ILE A 129 7.52 9.61 2.52
C ILE A 129 8.81 9.51 3.34
N PRO A 130 9.86 10.28 2.99
CA PRO A 130 11.00 10.42 3.86
C PRO A 130 10.41 10.93 5.15
N LYS A 131 10.54 10.17 6.24
CA LYS A 131 10.27 10.72 7.57
C LYS A 131 11.19 11.92 7.66
N ALA A 132 10.68 13.11 7.33
CA ALA A 132 11.37 14.34 7.61
C ALA A 132 11.54 14.24 9.11
N ILE A 133 12.77 13.98 9.54
CA ILE A 133 13.17 14.23 10.92
C ILE A 133 12.79 15.69 11.07
N ASN A 134 11.67 15.92 11.76
CA ASN A 134 11.19 17.24 12.02
C ASN A 134 12.20 17.77 13.04
N TRP A 135 13.31 18.30 12.54
CA TRP A 135 14.44 18.75 13.35
C TRP A 135 13.95 19.80 14.35
N SER A 136 12.95 20.62 13.97
CA SER A 136 12.23 21.50 14.89
C SER A 136 11.62 20.78 16.10
N LYS A 137 10.97 19.62 15.92
CA LYS A 137 10.48 18.79 17.04
C LYS A 137 11.61 18.14 17.84
N LEU A 138 12.73 17.80 17.22
CA LEU A 138 13.90 17.24 17.92
C LEU A 138 14.54 18.28 18.86
N TYR A 139 14.52 19.57 18.50
CA TYR A 139 15.01 20.67 19.34
C TYR A 139 13.97 21.20 20.34
N GLU A 140 12.69 20.85 20.18
CA GLU A 140 11.63 21.13 21.17
C GLU A 140 11.64 20.15 22.35
N ILE A 141 12.28 18.99 22.21
CA ILE A 141 12.51 18.06 23.31
C ILE A 141 13.62 18.63 24.21
N LYS A 142 13.22 19.50 25.13
CA LYS A 142 13.97 19.78 26.36
C LYS A 142 13.25 19.06 27.48
N GLN A 143 13.97 18.20 28.20
CA GLN A 143 13.47 17.60 29.44
C GLN A 143 12.93 18.73 30.32
N ASP A 144 11.64 18.69 30.62
CA ASP A 144 11.03 19.72 31.46
C ASP A 144 11.64 19.60 32.85
N ARG A 145 11.73 20.70 33.60
CA ARG A 145 12.39 20.75 34.91
C ARG A 145 11.74 19.84 35.97
N LYS A 146 10.61 19.22 35.61
CA LYS A 146 9.79 18.32 36.43
C LYS A 146 9.78 16.86 35.93
N GLU A 147 10.38 16.55 34.78
CA GLU A 147 10.47 15.17 34.28
C GLU A 147 11.68 14.46 34.89
N ASN A 148 11.48 13.26 35.43
CA ASN A 148 12.59 12.43 35.87
C ASN A 148 13.37 11.92 34.65
N PRO A 149 14.70 11.77 34.73
CA PRO A 149 15.52 11.26 33.63
C PRO A 149 15.13 9.87 33.09
N THR A 150 14.31 9.14 33.85
CA THR A 150 13.83 7.79 33.49
C THR A 150 12.54 7.84 32.65
N ASP A 151 11.86 8.99 32.61
CA ASP A 151 10.65 9.22 31.82
C ASP A 151 10.97 9.79 30.42
N PHE A 152 12.26 10.04 30.13
CA PHE A 152 12.80 10.56 28.88
C PHE A 152 13.24 9.44 27.92
#